data_AF-A0A9D5XID5-F1
#
_entry.id   AF-A0A9D5XID5-F1
#
_cell.length_a   1.000
_cell.length_b   1.000
_cell.length_c   1.000
_cell.angle_alpha   90.00
_cell.angle_beta   90.00
_cell.angle_gamma   90.00
#
_symmetry.space_group_name_H-M   'P 1'
#
loop_
_entity.id
_entity.type
_entity.pdbx_description
1 polymer ?
#
loop_
_entity_poly.entity_id
_entity_poly.type
_entity_poly.pdbx_seq_one_letter_code
_entity_poly.pdbx_strand_id
1 'polypeptide(L)'
;MTRALMPKKLKDDLLDEYDHRCAVCGGDRPHIHHIDEDATNNKLDNLLPLCPNCHLRDQHNPTRKIDIPKLRIFRKYKDPAILKPQFHPIYLRQSFLDHVELNDEKVEDIKIKVNELIEFIHSLEMGNFYSKRLMELIGAPKGSGGLFFIGMEDDEYRKRLVKINTDYRTKIIENRDSVKILLIELLRYQAWANK
;
A
#
# COMPACT_ATOMS: atom_id res chain seq x y z
N MET A 1 -14.82 -24.24 19.97
CA MET A 1 -14.68 -24.08 18.50
C MET A 1 -13.54 -24.94 18.04
N THR A 2 -13.80 -25.91 17.17
CA THR A 2 -12.82 -26.86 16.64
C THR A 2 -11.85 -26.09 15.75
N ARG A 3 -10.56 -26.00 16.14
CA ARG A 3 -9.53 -25.41 15.27
C ARG A 3 -9.50 -26.21 13.97
N ALA A 4 -9.81 -25.57 12.84
CA ALA A 4 -9.60 -26.18 11.54
C ALA A 4 -8.10 -26.53 11.42
N LEU A 5 -7.81 -27.80 11.16
CA LEU A 5 -6.43 -28.26 10.99
C LEU A 5 -5.88 -27.66 9.71
N MET A 6 -4.87 -26.81 9.85
CA MET A 6 -4.11 -26.29 8.71
C MET A 6 -3.42 -27.45 7.98
N PRO A 7 -3.50 -27.52 6.65
CA PRO A 7 -2.79 -28.53 5.88
C PRO A 7 -1.28 -28.47 6.16
N LYS A 8 -0.66 -29.61 6.47
CA LYS A 8 0.78 -29.68 6.75
C LYS A 8 1.63 -29.11 5.61
N LYS A 9 1.28 -29.45 4.37
CA LYS A 9 1.95 -28.95 3.17
C LYS A 9 1.96 -27.42 3.10
N LEU A 10 0.82 -26.77 3.37
CA LEU A 10 0.72 -25.31 3.37
C LEU A 10 1.62 -24.68 4.43
N LYS A 11 1.69 -25.29 5.61
CA LYS A 11 2.58 -24.86 6.68
C LYS A 11 4.05 -24.98 6.25
N ASP A 12 4.42 -26.10 5.64
CA ASP A 12 5.79 -26.34 5.20
C ASP A 12 6.16 -25.33 4.07
N ASP A 13 5.30 -25.16 3.06
CA ASP A 13 5.47 -24.17 1.99
C ASP A 13 5.68 -22.73 2.54
N LEU A 14 4.88 -22.33 3.54
CA LEU A 14 5.02 -21.03 4.20
C LEU A 14 6.35 -20.90 4.95
N LEU A 15 6.76 -21.94 5.68
CA LEU A 15 8.00 -21.88 6.46
C LEU A 15 9.22 -21.87 5.54
N ASP A 16 9.20 -22.65 4.46
CA ASP A 16 10.24 -22.67 3.44
C ASP A 16 10.41 -21.30 2.78
N GLU A 17 9.29 -20.60 2.50
CA GLU A 17 9.30 -19.25 1.93
C GLU A 17 10.05 -18.22 2.81
N TYR A 18 10.13 -18.45 4.11
CA TYR A 18 10.77 -17.59 5.10
C TYR A 18 11.99 -18.24 5.77
N ASP A 19 12.57 -19.30 5.20
CA ASP A 19 13.74 -20.00 5.75
C ASP A 19 13.54 -20.46 7.20
N HIS A 20 12.33 -20.90 7.55
CA HIS A 20 11.89 -21.24 8.90
C HIS A 20 12.12 -20.14 9.95
N ARG A 21 12.17 -18.87 9.52
CA ARG A 21 12.39 -17.70 10.38
C ARG A 21 11.15 -16.82 10.48
N CYS A 22 11.13 -15.99 11.52
CA CYS A 22 10.13 -14.95 11.71
C CYS A 22 10.20 -13.94 10.57
N ALA A 23 9.08 -13.69 9.90
CA ALA A 23 8.96 -12.70 8.83
C ALA A 23 9.39 -11.30 9.28
N VAL A 24 9.17 -10.94 10.55
CA VAL A 24 9.38 -9.58 11.08
C VAL A 24 10.81 -9.35 11.55
N CYS A 25 11.39 -10.29 12.30
CA CYS A 25 12.68 -10.09 12.97
C CYS A 25 13.75 -11.15 12.62
N GLY A 26 13.43 -12.16 11.81
CA GLY A 26 14.36 -13.25 11.48
C GLY A 26 14.63 -14.26 12.59
N GLY A 27 13.98 -14.12 13.76
CA GLY A 27 14.14 -15.04 14.89
C GLY A 27 13.58 -16.44 14.63
N ASP A 28 14.09 -17.42 15.36
CA ASP A 28 13.78 -18.83 15.14
C ASP A 28 12.42 -19.26 15.75
N ARG A 29 11.99 -20.48 15.41
CA ARG A 29 10.77 -21.14 15.89
C ARG A 29 9.49 -20.29 15.68
N PRO A 30 9.19 -19.85 14.45
CA PRO A 30 7.98 -19.11 14.18
C PRO A 30 6.72 -19.97 14.34
N HIS A 31 5.67 -19.34 14.85
CA HIS A 31 4.30 -19.81 14.83
C HIS A 31 3.57 -19.16 13.66
N ILE A 32 2.49 -19.80 13.19
CA ILE A 32 1.72 -19.28 12.07
C ILE A 32 0.67 -18.33 12.59
N HIS A 33 0.67 -17.13 12.02
CA HIS A 33 -0.26 -16.05 12.31
C HIS A 33 -1.14 -15.80 11.08
N HIS A 34 -2.45 -15.71 11.29
CA HIS A 34 -3.44 -15.33 10.27
C HIS A 34 -3.62 -13.81 10.29
N ILE A 35 -3.38 -13.17 9.15
CA ILE A 35 -3.40 -11.70 9.02
C ILE A 35 -4.79 -11.12 9.29
N ASP A 36 -5.84 -11.83 8.92
CA ASP A 36 -7.24 -11.43 9.11
C ASP A 36 -7.84 -11.82 10.47
N GLU A 37 -7.02 -12.36 11.39
CA GLU A 37 -7.44 -12.90 12.69
C GLU A 37 -8.42 -14.12 12.58
N ASP A 38 -8.66 -14.68 11.38
CA ASP A 38 -9.53 -15.84 11.15
C ASP A 38 -8.73 -17.13 10.92
N ALA A 39 -8.72 -18.00 11.93
CA ALA A 39 -8.03 -19.29 11.91
C ALA A 39 -8.57 -20.30 10.87
N THR A 40 -9.71 -20.02 10.23
CA THR A 40 -10.27 -20.86 9.16
C THR A 40 -9.77 -20.48 7.77
N ASN A 41 -9.25 -19.26 7.60
CA ASN A 41 -8.76 -18.75 6.32
C ASN A 41 -7.30 -19.15 6.05
N ASN A 42 -7.10 -20.40 5.64
CA ASN A 42 -5.79 -21.00 5.37
C ASN A 42 -5.26 -20.71 3.96
N LYS A 43 -5.25 -19.43 3.53
CA LYS A 43 -4.62 -19.04 2.25
C LYS A 43 -3.20 -18.54 2.49
N LEU A 44 -2.25 -18.91 1.62
CA LEU A 44 -0.83 -18.60 1.82
C LEU A 44 -0.53 -17.08 1.93
N ASP A 45 -1.32 -16.25 1.26
CA ASP A 45 -1.26 -14.78 1.30
C ASP A 45 -1.92 -14.18 2.57
N ASN A 46 -2.63 -14.98 3.35
CA ASN A 46 -3.20 -14.62 4.65
C ASN A 46 -2.35 -15.09 5.84
N LEU A 47 -1.22 -15.77 5.60
CA LEU A 47 -0.40 -16.35 6.65
C LEU A 47 0.97 -15.67 6.76
N LEU A 48 1.46 -15.52 7.99
CA LEU A 48 2.80 -15.05 8.32
C LEU A 48 3.45 -15.95 9.39
N PRO A 49 4.71 -16.36 9.22
CA PRO A 49 5.49 -17.00 10.28
C PRO A 49 6.03 -15.93 11.24
N LEU A 50 5.61 -15.96 12.51
CA LEU A 50 6.04 -15.01 13.55
C LEU A 50 6.61 -15.74 14.77
N CYS A 51 7.79 -15.35 15.26
CA CYS A 51 8.33 -15.89 16.52
C CYS A 51 7.44 -15.50 17.71
N PRO A 52 7.51 -16.20 18.86
CA PRO A 52 6.68 -15.88 20.04
C PRO A 52 6.74 -14.40 20.44
N ASN A 53 7.91 -13.75 20.36
CA ASN A 53 8.04 -12.33 20.70
C ASN A 53 7.26 -11.41 19.74
N CYS A 54 7.30 -11.66 18.43
CA CYS A 54 6.55 -10.89 17.43
C CYS A 54 5.07 -11.27 17.42
N HIS A 55 4.76 -12.53 17.67
CA HIS A 55 3.41 -13.08 17.76
C HIS A 55 2.67 -12.58 19.01
N LEU A 56 3.38 -12.33 20.12
CA LEU A 56 2.84 -11.81 21.38
C LEU A 56 2.85 -10.27 21.46
N ARG A 57 3.65 -9.57 20.63
CA ARG A 57 3.55 -8.11 20.50
C ARG A 57 2.15 -7.65 20.08
N ASP A 58 1.40 -8.52 19.41
CA ASP A 58 -0.01 -8.32 19.09
C ASP A 58 -0.96 -8.54 20.29
N GLN A 59 -0.48 -9.14 21.39
CA GLN A 59 -1.29 -9.51 22.55
C GLN A 59 -1.00 -8.71 23.83
N HIS A 60 0.21 -8.14 24.00
CA HIS A 60 0.62 -7.48 25.25
C HIS A 60 0.56 -5.95 25.25
N ASN A 61 0.07 -5.31 24.18
CA ASN A 61 -0.32 -3.91 24.20
C ASN A 61 -1.73 -3.73 23.61
N PRO A 62 -2.79 -3.89 24.42
CA PRO A 62 -4.18 -3.97 23.95
C PRO A 62 -4.69 -2.70 23.25
N THR A 63 -3.91 -1.61 23.20
CA THR A 63 -4.33 -0.33 22.60
C THR A 63 -3.75 -0.07 21.20
N ARG A 64 -2.84 -0.90 20.67
CA ARG A 64 -2.30 -0.68 19.31
C ARG A 64 -2.26 -1.97 18.49
N LYS A 65 -3.43 -2.41 18.02
CA LYS A 65 -3.53 -3.42 16.97
C LYS A 65 -2.72 -2.97 15.75
N ILE A 66 -1.88 -3.85 15.20
CA ILE A 66 -1.28 -3.58 13.89
C ILE A 66 -2.42 -3.62 12.88
N ASP A 67 -2.51 -2.60 12.04
CA ASP A 67 -3.58 -2.48 11.05
C ASP A 67 -3.51 -3.64 10.03
N ILE A 68 -4.58 -4.43 9.91
CA ILE A 68 -4.67 -5.62 9.03
C ILE A 68 -4.23 -5.28 7.59
N PRO A 69 -4.76 -4.23 6.93
CA PRO A 69 -4.27 -3.82 5.62
C PRO A 69 -2.76 -3.52 5.56
N LYS A 70 -2.14 -3.04 6.64
CA LYS A 70 -0.68 -2.87 6.71
C LYS A 70 0.06 -4.21 6.72
N LEU A 71 -0.46 -5.22 7.44
CA LEU A 71 0.08 -6.58 7.42
C LEU A 71 -0.06 -7.23 6.03
N ARG A 72 -1.14 -6.95 5.30
CA ARG A 72 -1.31 -7.42 3.90
C ARG A 72 -0.26 -6.82 2.97
N ILE A 73 0.04 -5.52 3.11
CA ILE A 73 1.13 -4.87 2.38
C ILE A 73 2.47 -5.52 2.76
N PHE A 74 2.73 -5.73 4.05
CA PHE A 74 3.93 -6.40 4.52
C PHE A 74 4.07 -7.82 3.93
N ARG A 75 2.99 -8.61 3.89
CA ARG A 75 3.00 -9.95 3.30
C ARG A 75 3.30 -9.95 1.79
N LYS A 76 2.77 -8.96 1.06
CA LYS A 76 2.97 -8.80 -0.40
C LYS A 76 4.42 -8.43 -0.73
N TYR A 77 5.02 -7.51 0.03
CA TYR A 77 6.33 -6.93 -0.31
C TYR A 77 7.50 -7.42 0.55
N LYS A 78 7.22 -8.10 1.67
CA LYS A 78 8.19 -8.70 2.60
C LYS A 78 9.27 -7.73 3.10
N ASP A 79 8.95 -6.43 3.18
CA ASP A 79 9.87 -5.40 3.65
C ASP A 79 9.54 -4.99 5.09
N PRO A 80 10.40 -5.29 6.10
CA PRO A 80 10.16 -4.93 7.49
C PRO A 80 9.99 -3.43 7.74
N ALA A 81 10.48 -2.59 6.81
CA ALA A 81 10.32 -1.15 6.86
C ALA A 81 8.84 -0.71 6.91
N ILE A 82 7.96 -1.50 6.29
CA ILE A 82 6.50 -1.28 6.29
C ILE A 82 5.93 -1.30 7.71
N LEU A 83 6.47 -2.15 8.59
CA LEU A 83 5.95 -2.28 9.95
C LEU A 83 6.41 -1.15 10.87
N LYS A 84 7.41 -0.37 10.47
CA LYS A 84 7.91 0.72 11.31
C LYS A 84 6.90 1.88 11.42
N PRO A 85 6.88 2.62 12.54
CA PRO A 85 6.00 3.78 12.72
C PRO A 85 6.20 4.86 11.65
N GLN A 86 7.43 5.03 11.16
CA GLN A 86 7.80 6.03 10.15
C GLN A 86 7.10 5.83 8.81
N PHE A 87 6.66 4.60 8.49
CA PHE A 87 5.88 4.34 7.28
C PHE A 87 4.42 4.79 7.40
N HIS A 88 3.89 4.98 8.61
CA HIS A 88 2.47 5.26 8.81
C HIS A 88 1.95 6.51 8.07
N PRO A 89 2.67 7.65 8.05
CA PRO A 89 2.25 8.82 7.27
C PRO A 89 2.19 8.58 5.76
N ILE A 90 3.07 7.73 5.22
CA ILE A 90 3.04 7.33 3.80
C ILE A 90 1.82 6.43 3.57
N TYR A 91 1.62 5.44 4.43
CA TYR A 91 0.49 4.51 4.37
C TYR A 91 -0.87 5.23 4.33
N LEU A 92 -1.10 6.20 5.23
CA LEU A 92 -2.34 6.97 5.24
C LEU A 92 -2.56 7.76 3.95
N ARG A 93 -1.49 8.32 3.38
CA ARG A 93 -1.58 9.11 2.14
C ARG A 93 -1.72 8.29 0.88
N GLN A 94 -1.28 7.04 0.88
CA GLN A 94 -1.44 6.15 -0.28
C GLN A 94 -2.72 5.32 -0.23
N SER A 95 -3.41 5.24 0.92
CA SER A 95 -4.54 4.32 1.11
C SER A 95 -5.69 4.57 0.14
N PHE A 96 -5.88 5.83 -0.28
CA PHE A 96 -6.90 6.18 -1.27
C PHE A 96 -6.72 5.46 -2.59
N LEU A 97 -5.47 5.10 -2.95
CA LEU A 97 -5.19 4.39 -4.20
C LEU A 97 -5.99 3.09 -4.28
N ASP A 98 -6.24 2.43 -3.14
CA ASP A 98 -7.00 1.18 -3.09
C ASP A 98 -8.50 1.34 -3.40
N HIS A 99 -9.01 2.55 -3.21
CA HIS A 99 -10.43 2.89 -3.33
C HIS A 99 -10.77 3.68 -4.60
N VAL A 100 -9.78 3.99 -5.45
CA VAL A 100 -10.05 4.64 -6.74
C VAL A 100 -10.80 3.66 -7.64
N GLU A 101 -12.06 3.99 -7.92
CA GLU A 101 -12.94 3.29 -8.85
C GLU A 101 -13.30 4.19 -10.04
N LEU A 102 -13.68 3.60 -11.18
CA LEU A 102 -13.93 4.33 -12.42
C LEU A 102 -15.09 5.36 -12.31
N ASN A 103 -16.08 5.11 -11.45
CA ASN A 103 -17.36 5.83 -11.47
C ASN A 103 -17.74 6.53 -10.15
N ASP A 104 -16.97 6.40 -9.07
CA ASP A 104 -17.48 6.72 -7.72
C ASP A 104 -16.93 8.03 -7.10
N GLU A 105 -15.67 8.40 -7.38
CA GLU A 105 -15.05 9.59 -6.76
C GLU A 105 -15.02 10.81 -7.70
N LYS A 106 -15.16 12.03 -7.16
CA LYS A 106 -14.87 13.26 -7.90
C LYS A 106 -13.36 13.31 -8.21
N VAL A 107 -13.01 13.57 -9.47
CA VAL A 107 -11.61 13.59 -9.90
C VAL A 107 -10.80 14.65 -9.15
N GLU A 108 -11.43 15.74 -8.76
CA GLU A 108 -10.83 16.83 -8.00
C GLU A 108 -10.32 16.34 -6.65
N ASP A 109 -11.07 15.50 -5.94
CA ASP A 109 -10.64 14.93 -4.66
C ASP A 109 -9.45 13.99 -4.84
N ILE A 110 -9.46 13.18 -5.92
CA ILE A 110 -8.32 12.32 -6.29
C ILE A 110 -7.08 13.17 -6.57
N LYS A 111 -7.19 14.26 -7.33
CA LYS A 111 -6.07 15.17 -7.63
C LYS A 111 -5.47 15.76 -6.36
N ILE A 112 -6.30 16.17 -5.40
CA ILE A 112 -5.84 16.69 -4.11
C ILE A 112 -5.04 15.62 -3.36
N LYS A 113 -5.58 14.40 -3.22
CA LYS A 113 -4.90 13.29 -2.53
C LYS A 113 -3.58 12.89 -3.21
N VAL A 114 -3.56 12.84 -4.56
CA VAL A 114 -2.35 12.58 -5.35
C VAL A 114 -1.29 13.65 -5.12
N ASN A 115 -1.67 14.92 -5.18
CA ASN A 115 -0.73 16.02 -4.96
C ASN A 115 -0.18 16.01 -3.53
N GLU A 116 -1.03 15.80 -2.52
CA GLU A 116 -0.60 15.69 -1.12
C GLU A 116 0.42 14.55 -0.95
N LEU A 117 0.17 13.38 -1.54
CA LEU A 117 1.12 12.27 -1.52
C LEU A 117 2.45 12.66 -2.19
N ILE A 118 2.41 13.24 -3.39
CA ILE A 118 3.62 13.61 -4.14
C ILE A 118 4.44 14.65 -3.37
N GLU A 119 3.80 15.68 -2.81
CA GLU A 119 4.45 16.73 -2.02
C GLU A 119 5.05 16.18 -0.73
N PHE A 120 4.33 15.29 -0.05
CA PHE A 120 4.85 14.62 1.13
C PHE A 120 6.11 13.81 0.78
N ILE A 121 6.06 13.02 -0.29
CA ILE A 121 7.21 12.23 -0.74
C ILE A 121 8.37 13.11 -1.18
N HIS A 122 8.10 14.24 -1.83
CA HIS A 122 9.11 15.22 -2.22
C HIS A 122 9.92 15.73 -1.02
N SER A 123 9.28 15.89 0.14
CA SER A 123 9.92 16.37 1.37
C SER A 123 10.88 15.37 2.04
N LEU A 124 10.86 14.10 1.63
CA LEU A 124 11.66 13.03 2.22
C LEU A 124 13.06 12.93 1.60
N GLU A 125 13.94 12.15 2.23
CA GLU A 125 15.26 11.85 1.66
C GLU A 125 15.10 11.11 0.33
N MET A 126 15.87 11.48 -0.70
CA MET A 126 15.66 11.04 -2.10
C MET A 126 14.27 11.41 -2.68
N GLY A 127 13.47 12.19 -1.95
CA GLY A 127 12.08 12.52 -2.29
C GLY A 127 11.93 13.18 -3.65
N ASN A 128 12.89 14.02 -4.04
CA ASN A 128 12.97 14.65 -5.36
C ASN A 128 12.91 13.66 -6.53
N PHE A 129 13.57 12.51 -6.41
CA PHE A 129 13.59 11.50 -7.46
C PHE A 129 12.25 10.75 -7.50
N TYR A 130 11.79 10.27 -6.34
CA TYR A 130 10.56 9.49 -6.24
C TYR A 130 9.31 10.31 -6.54
N SER A 131 9.25 11.58 -6.14
CA SER A 131 8.12 12.47 -6.41
C SER A 131 7.93 12.71 -7.91
N LYS A 132 9.03 12.83 -8.68
CA LYS A 132 8.98 12.92 -10.14
C LYS A 132 8.43 11.64 -10.78
N ARG A 133 8.87 10.47 -10.31
CA ARG A 133 8.34 9.17 -10.76
C ARG A 133 6.86 9.00 -10.43
N LEU A 134 6.43 9.41 -9.24
CA LEU A 134 5.02 9.41 -8.88
C LEU A 134 4.20 10.36 -9.76
N MET A 135 4.73 11.55 -10.07
CA MET A 135 4.09 12.48 -10.99
C MET A 135 3.92 11.88 -12.41
N GLU A 136 4.90 11.11 -12.89
CA GLU A 136 4.78 10.38 -14.16
C GLU A 136 3.64 9.34 -14.10
N LEU A 137 3.59 8.54 -13.03
CA LEU A 137 2.67 7.40 -12.89
C LEU A 137 1.23 7.79 -12.55
N ILE A 138 1.03 8.78 -11.69
CA ILE A 138 -0.30 9.13 -11.15
C ILE A 138 -0.60 10.63 -11.16
N GLY A 139 0.35 11.47 -11.56
CA GLY A 139 0.14 12.90 -11.67
C GLY A 139 -0.92 13.26 -12.71
N ALA A 140 -1.64 14.36 -12.45
CA ALA A 140 -2.68 14.89 -13.31
C ALA A 140 -2.16 15.16 -14.74
N PRO A 141 -2.98 14.90 -15.78
CA PRO A 141 -2.58 15.13 -17.15
C PRO A 141 -2.27 16.62 -17.39
N LYS A 142 -1.16 16.89 -18.08
CA LYS A 142 -0.79 18.26 -18.49
C LYS A 142 -1.90 18.83 -19.38
N GLY A 143 -2.37 20.04 -19.07
CA GLY A 143 -3.42 20.72 -19.85
C GLY A 143 -4.86 20.48 -19.39
N SER A 144 -5.09 19.89 -18.21
CA SER A 144 -6.43 19.77 -17.61
C SER A 144 -7.02 21.09 -17.08
N GLY A 145 -6.39 22.23 -17.35
CA GLY A 145 -6.89 23.56 -16.97
C GLY A 145 -7.83 24.10 -18.04
N GLY A 146 -8.94 24.71 -17.62
CA GLY A 146 -10.09 25.11 -18.48
C GLY A 146 -9.80 26.04 -19.65
N LEU A 147 -8.57 26.53 -19.82
CA LEU A 147 -8.16 27.39 -20.95
C LEU A 147 -8.14 26.67 -22.31
N PHE A 148 -8.00 25.34 -22.36
CA PHE A 148 -7.94 24.60 -23.64
C PHE A 148 -9.29 24.45 -24.35
N PHE A 149 -10.40 24.83 -23.72
CA PHE A 149 -11.76 24.56 -24.21
C PHE A 149 -12.59 25.82 -24.47
N ILE A 150 -11.96 27.00 -24.49
CA ILE A 150 -12.63 28.25 -24.83
C ILE A 150 -13.17 28.16 -26.26
N GLY A 151 -14.50 28.19 -26.42
CA GLY A 151 -15.19 28.17 -27.72
C GLY A 151 -15.77 26.81 -28.16
N MET A 152 -15.71 25.76 -27.33
CA MET A 152 -16.40 24.49 -27.60
C MET A 152 -17.89 24.56 -27.20
N GLU A 153 -18.75 23.80 -27.91
CA GLU A 153 -20.13 23.58 -27.49
C GLU A 153 -20.20 22.77 -26.19
N ASP A 154 -21.19 23.05 -25.35
CA ASP A 154 -21.34 22.48 -23.99
C ASP A 154 -21.34 20.94 -23.97
N ASP A 155 -21.95 20.30 -24.97
CA ASP A 155 -22.04 18.84 -25.05
C ASP A 155 -20.69 18.19 -25.41
N GLU A 156 -19.92 18.83 -26.29
CA GLU A 156 -18.60 18.35 -26.69
C GLU A 156 -17.59 18.54 -25.55
N TYR A 157 -17.68 19.68 -24.85
CA TYR A 157 -16.92 19.94 -23.62
C TYR A 157 -17.18 18.87 -22.57
N ARG A 158 -18.45 18.56 -22.28
CA ARG A 158 -18.83 17.52 -21.31
C ARG A 158 -18.28 16.15 -21.67
N LYS A 159 -18.43 15.71 -22.92
CA LYS A 159 -17.90 14.41 -23.39
C LYS A 159 -16.39 14.33 -23.20
N ARG A 160 -15.67 15.39 -23.52
CA ARG A 160 -14.21 15.45 -23.38
C ARG A 160 -13.77 15.44 -21.92
N LEU A 161 -14.49 16.15 -21.05
CA LEU A 161 -14.20 16.18 -19.61
C LEU A 161 -14.44 14.80 -18.97
N VAL A 162 -15.52 14.11 -19.33
CA VAL A 162 -15.77 12.72 -18.90
C VAL A 162 -14.62 11.82 -19.34
N LYS A 163 -14.20 11.90 -20.62
CA LYS A 163 -13.09 11.10 -21.13
C LYS A 163 -11.79 11.36 -20.37
N ILE A 164 -11.39 12.62 -20.18
CA ILE A 164 -10.18 12.98 -19.43
C ILE A 164 -10.23 12.43 -17.99
N ASN A 165 -11.39 12.54 -17.35
CA ASN A 165 -11.60 12.06 -16.00
C ASN A 165 -11.53 10.53 -15.92
N THR A 166 -12.09 9.82 -16.89
CA THR A 166 -11.97 8.36 -17.01
C THR A 166 -10.53 7.94 -17.27
N ASP A 167 -9.85 8.54 -18.25
CA ASP A 167 -8.47 8.24 -18.61
C ASP A 167 -7.53 8.44 -17.41
N TYR A 168 -7.74 9.50 -16.62
CA TYR A 168 -6.95 9.77 -15.42
C TYR A 168 -7.16 8.71 -14.32
N ARG A 169 -8.41 8.28 -14.09
CA ARG A 169 -8.67 7.20 -13.12
C ARG A 169 -8.08 5.88 -13.58
N THR A 170 -8.24 5.54 -14.85
CA THR A 170 -7.62 4.36 -15.46
C THR A 170 -6.11 4.37 -15.25
N LYS A 171 -5.45 5.50 -15.53
CA LYS A 171 -4.01 5.68 -15.27
C LYS A 171 -3.65 5.37 -13.82
N ILE A 172 -4.41 5.86 -12.84
CA ILE A 172 -4.13 5.59 -11.42
C ILE A 172 -4.32 4.12 -11.07
N ILE A 173 -5.40 3.50 -11.55
CA ILE A 173 -5.71 2.09 -11.30
C ILE A 173 -4.61 1.20 -11.87
N GLU A 174 -4.20 1.43 -13.12
CA GLU A 174 -3.17 0.65 -13.81
C GLU A 174 -1.79 0.79 -13.15
N ASN A 175 -1.48 1.96 -12.58
CA ASN A 175 -0.18 2.24 -11.97
C ASN A 175 -0.16 2.07 -10.43
N ARG A 176 -1.27 1.64 -9.82
CA ARG A 176 -1.41 1.50 -8.36
C ARG A 176 -0.29 0.67 -7.73
N ASP A 177 -0.02 -0.51 -8.29
CA ASP A 177 1.00 -1.41 -7.76
C ASP A 177 2.42 -0.87 -7.99
N SER A 178 2.69 -0.26 -9.15
CA SER A 178 3.97 0.40 -9.43
C SER A 178 4.26 1.54 -8.44
N VAL A 179 3.24 2.32 -8.09
CA VAL A 179 3.35 3.37 -7.06
C VAL A 179 3.67 2.76 -5.70
N LYS A 180 2.96 1.71 -5.29
CA LYS A 180 3.22 1.02 -4.02
C LYS A 180 4.66 0.49 -3.92
N ILE A 181 5.16 -0.11 -4.99
CA ILE A 181 6.55 -0.60 -5.07
C ILE A 181 7.53 0.56 -4.88
N LEU A 182 7.34 1.68 -5.59
CA LEU A 182 8.20 2.85 -5.45
C LEU A 182 8.18 3.44 -4.03
N LEU A 183 7.00 3.51 -3.41
CA LEU A 183 6.87 4.00 -2.03
C LEU A 183 7.59 3.10 -1.02
N ILE A 184 7.62 1.79 -1.26
CA ILE A 184 8.32 0.83 -0.40
C ILE A 184 9.82 0.89 -0.65
N GLU A 185 10.24 1.01 -1.91
CA GLU A 185 11.65 1.18 -2.27
C GLU A 185 12.24 2.44 -1.62
N LEU A 186 11.51 3.56 -1.64
CA LEU A 186 11.89 4.81 -0.98
C LEU A 186 12.24 4.61 0.50
N LEU A 187 11.56 3.68 1.20
CA LEU A 187 11.79 3.43 2.64
C LEU A 187 13.22 2.97 2.94
N ARG A 188 13.88 2.33 1.96
CA ARG A 188 15.25 1.83 2.09
C ARG A 188 16.28 2.96 2.14
N TYR A 189 15.93 4.12 1.59
CA TYR A 189 16.79 5.29 1.54
C TYR A 189 16.54 6.27 2.67
N GLN A 190 15.51 6.05 3.47
CA GLN A 190 15.28 6.92 4.61
C GLN A 190 16.26 6.55 5.72
N ALA A 191 17.11 7.49 6.09
CA ALA A 191 17.84 7.44 7.35
C ALA A 191 16.86 7.64 8.51
N TRP A 192 16.03 6.62 8.78
CA TRP A 192 15.23 6.58 10.00
C TRP A 192 16.20 6.44 11.14
N ALA A 193 16.56 7.57 11.75
CA ALA A 193 17.54 7.65 12.80
C ALA A 193 17.26 6.56 13.83
N ASN A 194 18.17 5.58 13.92
CA ASN A 194 18.38 4.83 15.14
C ASN A 194 19.11 5.79 16.10
N LYS A 195 18.41 6.84 16.57
CA LYS A 195 18.78 7.64 17.73
C LYS A 195 17.78 7.35 18.83
#